data_AF-A0A972XYU0-F1
#
_entry.id   AF-A0A972XYU0-F1
#
_cell.length_a   1.000
_cell.length_b   1.000
_cell.length_c   1.000
_cell.angle_alpha   90.00
_cell.angle_beta   90.00
_cell.angle_gamma   90.00
#
_symmetry.space_group_name_H-M   'P 1'
#
loop_
_entity.id
_entity.type
_entity.pdbx_description
1 polymer ?
#
loop_
_entity_poly.entity_id
_entity_poly.type
_entity_poly.pdbx_seq_one_letter_code
_entity_poly.pdbx_strand_id
1 'polypeptide(L)'
;MYNDKKKAIILTQPLISTGFDVSEERMVAIYQKFIDEAKEKGCEEIYFKEHPREDVEYEKHFPDSFFIPKLMPIEILNLDSNVAFDQAYTICSGSIDNLKNVNFRKNLGRDFLKKL
;
A
#
# COMPACT_ATOMS: atom_id res chain seq x y z
N MET A 1 -13.66 -13.80 -19.36
CA MET A 1 -12.25 -14.04 -19.00
C MET A 1 -11.94 -13.09 -17.87
N TYR A 2 -11.90 -13.61 -16.64
CA TYR A 2 -11.55 -12.79 -15.47
C TYR A 2 -10.04 -12.61 -15.44
N ASN A 3 -9.59 -11.42 -15.06
CA ASN A 3 -8.20 -11.02 -15.11
C ASN A 3 -7.39 -11.83 -14.06
N ASP A 4 -6.66 -12.86 -14.51
CA ASP A 4 -5.78 -13.76 -13.72
C ASP A 4 -4.51 -13.08 -13.17
N LYS A 5 -4.40 -11.76 -13.34
CA LYS A 5 -3.23 -11.01 -12.90
C LYS A 5 -3.19 -10.93 -11.39
N LYS A 6 -2.06 -11.35 -10.81
CA LYS A 6 -1.81 -11.19 -9.39
C LYS A 6 -1.69 -9.73 -9.02
N LYS A 7 -2.29 -9.35 -7.88
CA LYS A 7 -2.42 -7.95 -7.47
C LYS A 7 -1.78 -7.74 -6.11
N ALA A 8 -1.13 -6.60 -5.93
CA ALA A 8 -0.68 -6.13 -4.63
C ALA A 8 -1.35 -4.81 -4.27
N ILE A 9 -1.60 -4.60 -2.98
CA ILE A 9 -2.04 -3.32 -2.44
C ILE A 9 -1.04 -2.79 -1.40
N ILE A 10 -0.69 -1.51 -1.52
CA ILE A 10 0.20 -0.80 -0.62
C ILE A 10 -0.62 0.25 0.13
N LEU A 11 -0.64 0.15 1.46
CA LEU A 11 -1.31 1.10 2.34
C LEU A 11 -0.30 2.11 2.86
N THR A 12 -0.38 3.36 2.39
CA THR A 12 0.58 4.41 2.77
C THR A 12 0.32 4.92 4.19
N GLN A 13 1.30 5.63 4.74
CA GLN A 13 1.26 6.26 6.06
C GLN A 13 1.79 7.69 5.95
N PRO A 14 1.10 8.67 6.55
CA PRO A 14 1.39 10.10 6.40
C PRO A 14 2.55 10.53 7.31
N LEU A 15 3.70 9.84 7.24
CA LEU A 15 4.74 9.94 8.27
C LEU A 15 5.35 11.35 8.36
N ILE A 16 5.60 11.97 7.21
CA ILE A 16 6.13 13.35 7.12
C ILE A 16 5.18 14.33 7.83
N SER A 17 3.89 14.31 7.45
CA SER A 17 2.89 15.24 8.00
C SER A 17 2.53 14.94 9.47
N THR A 18 2.87 13.75 9.97
CA THR A 18 2.77 13.40 11.40
C THR A 18 4.01 13.74 12.22
N GLY A 19 5.02 14.38 11.63
CA GLY A 19 6.20 14.90 12.34
C GLY A 19 7.35 13.91 12.50
N PHE A 20 7.37 12.81 11.75
CA PHE A 20 8.58 11.99 11.64
C PHE A 20 9.63 12.73 10.82
N ASP A 21 10.88 12.68 11.28
CA ASP A 21 12.04 13.24 10.56
C ASP A 21 12.44 12.31 9.40
N VAL A 22 11.60 12.29 8.37
CA VAL A 22 11.75 11.43 7.19
C VAL A 22 11.51 12.25 5.93
N SER A 23 12.32 12.02 4.89
CA SER A 23 12.17 12.73 3.61
C SER A 23 11.19 12.04 2.68
N GLU A 24 10.71 12.78 1.67
CA GLU A 24 9.89 12.20 0.59
C GLU A 24 10.64 11.10 -0.15
N GLU A 25 11.92 11.30 -0.49
CA GLU A 25 12.71 10.28 -1.19
C GLU A 25 12.84 9.00 -0.37
N ARG A 26 12.95 9.14 0.95
CA ARG A 26 12.99 7.99 1.86
C ARG A 26 11.66 7.24 1.85
N MET A 27 10.53 7.95 1.88
CA MET A 27 9.21 7.34 1.80
C MET A 27 8.99 6.62 0.46
N VAL A 28 9.34 7.26 -0.65
CA VAL A 28 9.30 6.66 -2.00
C VAL A 28 10.16 5.38 -2.04
N ALA A 29 11.38 5.42 -1.52
CA ALA A 29 12.25 4.26 -1.46
C ALA A 29 11.69 3.10 -0.62
N ILE A 30 10.94 3.39 0.45
CA ILE A 30 10.28 2.35 1.26
C ILE A 30 9.17 1.68 0.44
N TYR A 31 8.30 2.46 -0.22
CA TYR A 31 7.22 1.88 -1.01
C TYR A 31 7.73 1.19 -2.28
N GLN A 32 8.81 1.68 -2.90
CA GLN A 32 9.48 0.98 -3.99
C GLN A 32 9.90 -0.44 -3.59
N LYS A 33 10.42 -0.64 -2.37
CA LYS A 33 10.77 -1.99 -1.88
C LYS A 33 9.57 -2.91 -1.76
N PHE A 34 8.38 -2.38 -1.42
CA PHE A 34 7.16 -3.19 -1.43
C PHE A 34 6.71 -3.53 -2.84
N ILE A 35 6.86 -2.60 -3.80
CA ILE A 35 6.60 -2.86 -5.22
C ILE A 35 7.51 -3.97 -5.72
N ASP A 36 8.81 -3.87 -5.46
CA ASP A 36 9.81 -4.84 -5.93
C ASP A 36 9.51 -6.24 -5.36
N GLU A 37 9.26 -6.33 -4.04
CA GLU A 37 8.87 -7.59 -3.40
C GLU A 37 7.55 -8.15 -3.97
N ALA A 38 6.57 -7.29 -4.27
CA ALA A 38 5.32 -7.72 -4.88
C ALA A 38 5.56 -8.31 -6.28
N LYS A 39 6.39 -7.65 -7.09
CA LYS A 39 6.77 -8.08 -8.44
C LYS A 39 7.57 -9.39 -8.41
N GLU A 40 8.49 -9.56 -7.46
CA GLU A 40 9.22 -10.81 -7.24
C GLU A 40 8.28 -11.98 -6.92
N LYS A 41 7.15 -11.71 -6.23
CA LYS A 41 6.09 -12.69 -5.96
C LYS A 41 5.10 -12.88 -7.12
N GLY A 42 5.36 -12.22 -8.24
CA GLY A 42 4.60 -12.32 -9.48
C GLY A 42 3.37 -11.41 -9.56
N CYS A 43 3.26 -10.37 -8.71
CA CYS A 43 2.19 -9.38 -8.84
C CYS A 43 2.46 -8.48 -10.05
N GLU A 44 1.48 -8.40 -10.95
CA GLU A 44 1.53 -7.57 -12.15
C GLU A 44 0.86 -6.21 -11.96
N GLU A 45 -0.15 -6.14 -11.09
CA GLU A 45 -0.88 -4.91 -10.79
C GLU A 45 -0.59 -4.44 -9.37
N ILE A 46 -0.14 -3.20 -9.25
CA ILE A 46 0.14 -2.55 -7.96
C ILE A 46 -0.92 -1.49 -7.72
N TYR A 47 -1.57 -1.59 -6.56
CA TYR A 47 -2.56 -0.62 -6.11
C TYR A 47 -2.03 0.13 -4.90
N PHE A 48 -2.19 1.45 -4.89
CA PHE A 48 -1.95 2.29 -3.74
C PHE A 48 -3.28 2.67 -3.11
N LYS A 49 -3.41 2.42 -1.81
CA LYS A 49 -4.42 3.05 -0.98
C LYS A 49 -3.73 4.05 -0.09
N GLU A 50 -3.74 5.29 -0.55
CA GLU A 50 -3.15 6.39 0.19
C GLU A 50 -3.95 6.71 1.45
N HIS A 51 -3.23 7.09 2.50
CA HIS A 51 -3.84 7.60 3.72
C HIS A 51 -4.48 8.98 3.46
N PRO A 52 -5.63 9.33 4.08
CA PRO A 52 -6.31 10.62 3.84
C PRO A 52 -5.47 11.88 4.10
N ARG A 53 -4.47 11.77 5.00
CA ARG A 53 -3.52 12.84 5.37
C ARG A 53 -2.15 12.71 4.68
N GLU A 54 -2.07 11.90 3.63
CA GLU A 54 -0.84 11.73 2.87
C GLU A 54 -0.58 12.96 2.00
N ASP A 55 0.60 13.55 2.17
CA ASP A 55 1.03 14.76 1.45
C ASP A 55 1.93 14.43 0.26
N VAL A 56 2.56 13.25 0.25
CA VAL A 56 3.39 12.80 -0.87
C VAL A 56 2.50 12.39 -2.05
N GLU A 57 2.81 12.89 -3.24
CA GLU A 57 2.09 12.55 -4.47
C GLU A 57 2.71 11.31 -5.15
N TYR A 58 2.39 10.11 -4.63
CA TYR A 58 2.98 8.86 -5.13
C TYR A 58 2.64 8.55 -6.60
N GLU A 59 1.55 9.11 -7.14
CA GLU A 59 1.20 9.03 -8.56
C GLU A 59 2.32 9.54 -9.49
N LYS A 60 3.06 10.56 -9.06
CA LYS A 60 4.20 11.11 -9.82
C LYS A 60 5.41 10.18 -9.84
N HIS A 61 5.57 9.38 -8.78
CA HIS A 61 6.71 8.47 -8.60
C HIS A 61 6.44 7.07 -9.16
N PHE A 62 5.18 6.63 -9.16
CA PHE A 62 4.77 5.29 -9.59
C PHE A 62 3.64 5.35 -10.64
N PRO A 63 3.87 5.93 -11.82
CA PRO A 63 2.81 6.19 -12.82
C PRO A 63 2.14 4.93 -13.38
N ASP A 64 2.79 3.76 -13.28
CA ASP A 64 2.24 2.47 -13.73
C ASP A 64 1.36 1.78 -12.68
N SER A 65 1.15 2.41 -11.52
CA SER A 65 0.32 1.87 -10.43
C SER A 65 -1.10 2.44 -10.48
N PHE A 66 -2.03 1.71 -9.88
CA PHE A 66 -3.42 2.13 -9.71
C PHE A 66 -3.59 2.84 -8.37
N PHE A 67 -4.30 3.96 -8.35
CA PHE A 67 -4.49 4.75 -7.13
C PHE A 67 -5.95 4.72 -6.69
N ILE A 68 -6.17 4.21 -5.49
CA ILE A 68 -7.48 4.10 -4.87
C ILE A 68 -7.77 5.42 -4.14
N PRO A 69 -8.95 6.06 -4.36
CA PRO A 69 -9.26 7.36 -3.78
C PRO A 69 -8.95 7.46 -2.27
N LYS A 70 -8.23 8.51 -1.87
CA LYS A 70 -7.78 8.76 -0.48
C LYS A 70 -8.91 8.61 0.55
N LEU A 71 -10.08 9.17 0.25
CA LEU A 71 -11.23 9.20 1.16
C LEU A 71 -12.08 7.93 1.18
N MET A 72 -11.85 6.98 0.28
CA MET A 72 -12.61 5.72 0.30
C MET A 72 -12.13 4.86 1.48
N PRO A 73 -13.01 4.40 2.39
CA PRO A 73 -12.63 3.45 3.43
C PRO A 73 -12.18 2.13 2.81
N ILE A 74 -11.16 1.49 3.40
CA ILE A 74 -10.62 0.24 2.85
C ILE A 74 -11.66 -0.90 2.90
N GLU A 75 -12.60 -0.82 3.85
CA GLU A 75 -13.66 -1.80 4.06
C GLU A 75 -14.61 -1.91 2.87
N ILE A 76 -14.72 -0.86 2.05
CA ILE A 76 -15.52 -0.87 0.82
C ILE A 76 -14.99 -1.91 -0.17
N LEU A 77 -13.67 -2.14 -0.20
CA LEU A 77 -13.06 -3.17 -1.05
C LEU A 77 -13.50 -4.59 -0.68
N ASN A 78 -14.02 -4.80 0.54
CA ASN A 78 -14.54 -6.10 0.96
C ASN A 78 -15.97 -6.38 0.48
N LEU A 79 -16.69 -5.37 -0.04
CA LEU A 79 -18.08 -5.53 -0.48
C LEU A 79 -18.20 -6.32 -1.79
N ASP A 80 -17.15 -6.32 -2.59
CA ASP A 80 -17.05 -7.11 -3.81
C ASP A 80 -15.99 -8.21 -3.63
N SER A 81 -16.42 -9.47 -3.63
CA SER A 81 -15.51 -10.62 -3.53
C SER A 81 -14.56 -10.75 -4.72
N ASN A 82 -14.85 -10.07 -5.84
CA ASN A 82 -13.96 -10.02 -7.00
C ASN A 82 -12.80 -9.03 -6.80
N VAL A 83 -12.88 -8.16 -5.79
CA VAL A 83 -11.77 -7.30 -5.37
C VAL A 83 -10.94 -8.06 -4.34
N ALA A 84 -9.89 -8.71 -4.83
CA ALA A 84 -8.95 -9.49 -4.04
C ALA A 84 -7.50 -9.12 -4.37
N PHE A 85 -6.61 -9.28 -3.39
CA PHE A 85 -5.18 -9.02 -3.53
C PHE A 85 -4.36 -10.23 -3.08
N ASP A 86 -3.30 -10.55 -3.81
CA ASP A 86 -2.36 -11.60 -3.43
C ASP A 86 -1.45 -11.14 -2.30
N GLN A 87 -1.08 -9.86 -2.30
CA GLN A 87 -0.18 -9.27 -1.33
C GLN A 87 -0.73 -7.93 -0.82
N ALA A 88 -0.64 -7.70 0.48
CA ALA A 88 -0.87 -6.38 1.07
C ALA A 88 0.36 -5.95 1.88
N TYR A 89 0.75 -4.69 1.72
CA TYR A 89 1.92 -4.11 2.38
C TYR A 89 1.55 -2.85 3.13
N THR A 90 2.14 -2.65 4.30
CA THR A 90 2.07 -1.38 5.02
C THR A 90 3.28 -1.21 5.92
N ILE A 91 3.63 0.04 6.23
CA ILE A 91 4.60 0.34 7.28
C ILE A 91 4.01 -0.06 8.65
N CYS A 92 2.84 0.48 9.00
CA CYS A 92 2.24 0.26 10.33
C CYS A 92 0.75 0.65 10.40
N SER A 93 -0.09 0.17 9.49
CA SER A 93 -1.53 0.46 9.50
C SER A 93 -2.36 -0.71 10.04
N GLY A 94 -3.34 -0.43 10.90
CA GLY A 94 -4.38 -1.40 11.25
C GLY A 94 -5.37 -1.68 10.11
N SER A 95 -5.44 -0.79 9.10
CA SER A 95 -6.29 -1.00 7.91
C SER A 95 -5.93 -2.27 7.13
N ILE A 96 -4.69 -2.77 7.25
CA ILE A 96 -4.28 -4.03 6.61
C ILE A 96 -5.06 -5.24 7.15
N ASP A 97 -5.50 -5.17 8.42
CA ASP A 97 -6.29 -6.22 9.07
C ASP A 97 -7.77 -6.12 8.69
N ASN A 98 -8.24 -4.92 8.34
CA ASN A 98 -9.61 -4.68 7.88
C ASN A 98 -9.86 -5.15 6.44
N LEU A 99 -8.81 -5.34 5.64
CA LEU A 99 -8.91 -5.86 4.29
C LEU A 99 -9.01 -7.39 4.34
N LYS A 100 -10.16 -7.96 3.98
CA LYS A 100 -10.47 -9.39 4.15
C LYS A 100 -9.96 -10.25 3.01
N ASN A 101 -10.07 -9.75 1.77
CA ASN A 101 -9.74 -10.51 0.56
C ASN A 101 -8.25 -10.41 0.21
N VAL A 102 -7.39 -10.90 1.12
CA VAL A 102 -5.92 -10.87 0.93
C VAL A 102 -5.26 -12.19 1.35
N ASN A 103 -4.41 -12.73 0.48
CA ASN A 103 -3.69 -13.98 0.71
C ASN A 103 -2.48 -13.79 1.66
N PHE A 104 -1.67 -12.75 1.46
CA PHE A 104 -0.49 -12.47 2.28
C PHE A 104 -0.45 -11.01 2.75
N ARG A 105 -0.07 -10.79 4.01
CA ARG A 105 0.06 -9.46 4.62
C ARG A 105 1.49 -9.26 5.13
N LYS A 106 2.07 -8.11 4.80
CA LYS A 106 3.31 -7.62 5.38
C LYS A 106 3.06 -6.28 6.06
N ASN A 107 3.19 -6.28 7.37
CA ASN A 107 3.18 -5.07 8.19
C ASN A 107 4.55 -4.96 8.85
N LEU A 108 5.29 -3.88 8.58
CA LEU A 108 6.62 -3.69 9.17
C LEU A 108 6.56 -3.40 10.69
N GLY A 109 5.40 -2.96 11.16
CA GLY A 109 5.11 -2.72 12.56
C GLY A 109 5.74 -1.44 13.11
N ARG A 110 5.36 -1.10 14.34
CA ARG A 110 5.81 0.12 15.02
C ARG A 110 7.32 0.15 15.27
N ASP A 111 7.97 -1.01 15.39
CA ASP A 111 9.42 -1.08 15.56
C ASP A 111 10.20 -0.62 14.33
N PHE A 112 9.57 -0.65 13.15
CA PHE A 112 10.17 -0.07 11.95
C PHE A 112 10.24 1.46 12.03
N LEU A 113 9.26 2.11 12.68
CA LEU A 113 9.25 3.57 12.84
C LEU A 113 10.44 4.10 13.63
N LYS A 114 11.04 3.26 14.50
CA LYS A 114 12.26 3.60 15.25
C LYS A 114 13.52 3.62 14.39
N LYS A 115 13.44 3.12 13.15
CA LYS A 115 14.54 3.02 12.18
C LYS A 115 14.42 4.07 11.06
N LEU A 116 13.38 4.91 11.13
CA LEU A 116 13.16 6.01 10.20
C LEU A 116 14.03 7.19 10.59
#